data_AF-A0A0S8AD57-F1
#
_entry.id   AF-A0A0S8AD57-F1
#
_cell.length_a   1.000
_cell.length_b   1.000
_cell.length_c   1.000
_cell.angle_alpha   90.00
_cell.angle_beta   90.00
_cell.angle_gamma   90.00
#
_symmetry.space_group_name_H-M   'P 1'
#
loop_
_entity.id
_entity.type
_entity.pdbx_description
1 polymer ?
#
loop_
_entity_poly.entity_id
_entity_poly.type
_entity_poly.pdbx_seq_one_letter_code
_entity_poly.pdbx_strand_id
1 'polypeptide(L)'
;MKWLLYTLITIAVVALLTLLAMEDRGYVLINVRGYTVESSLVTWLVLLTLAFVALHFSLRFLTNLFYVPKGMKLWREQRRRQRANQALLDGLVKMAEGDWRHARKEVLKHISDSRAPMLNYLAAARASHELNDYDQRDRYLKLAGQHASANDVGVKLTQAELQLGQHQQEQALATLRTLQLVNPQHRTVLKTLAGLYLDLGDWSNLIDMIPQLRR
;
A
#
# COMPACT_ATOMS: atom_id res chain seq x y z
N MET A 1 -14.09 12.87 -30.17
CA MET A 1 -15.48 12.78 -29.66
C MET A 1 -16.12 14.14 -29.37
N LYS A 2 -15.46 15.08 -28.66
CA LYS A 2 -16.02 16.44 -28.42
C LYS A 2 -16.31 17.20 -29.72
N TRP A 3 -15.41 17.09 -30.69
CA TRP A 3 -15.53 17.70 -32.01
C TRP A 3 -16.76 17.24 -32.80
N LEU A 4 -17.14 15.97 -32.73
CA LEU A 4 -18.33 15.43 -33.42
C LEU A 4 -19.63 16.00 -32.86
N LEU A 5 -19.68 16.27 -31.55
CA LEU A 5 -20.85 16.85 -30.91
C LEU A 5 -20.99 18.33 -31.25
N TYR A 6 -19.87 19.07 -31.27
CA TYR A 6 -19.87 20.45 -31.74
C TYR A 6 -20.26 20.53 -33.21
N THR A 7 -19.72 19.69 -34.09
CA THR A 7 -20.11 19.70 -35.51
C THR A 7 -21.59 19.37 -35.69
N LEU A 8 -22.13 18.40 -34.95
CA LEU A 8 -23.54 18.01 -35.06
C LEU A 8 -24.50 19.09 -34.51
N ILE A 9 -24.13 19.77 -33.41
CA ILE A 9 -24.87 20.93 -32.91
C ILE A 9 -24.80 22.08 -33.91
N THR A 10 -23.64 22.38 -34.48
CA THR A 10 -23.50 23.44 -35.48
C THR A 10 -24.33 23.13 -36.73
N ILE A 11 -24.34 21.88 -37.21
CA ILE A 11 -25.18 21.45 -38.33
C ILE A 11 -26.67 21.61 -37.98
N ALA A 12 -27.09 21.21 -36.77
CA ALA A 12 -28.47 21.36 -36.32
C ALA A 12 -28.90 22.83 -36.21
N VAL A 13 -28.02 23.71 -35.70
CA VAL A 13 -28.28 25.16 -35.59
C VAL A 13 -28.35 25.80 -36.97
N VAL A 14 -27.44 25.46 -37.88
CA VAL A 14 -27.45 25.96 -39.26
C VAL A 14 -28.72 25.48 -39.99
N ALA A 15 -29.08 24.20 -39.87
CA ALA A 15 -30.31 23.65 -40.45
C ALA A 15 -31.59 24.28 -39.86
N LEU A 16 -31.57 24.60 -38.57
CA LEU A 16 -32.67 25.31 -37.90
C LEU A 16 -32.82 26.75 -38.43
N LEU A 17 -31.71 27.47 -38.56
CA LEU A 17 -31.68 28.84 -39.08
C LEU A 17 -32.10 28.90 -40.55
N THR A 18 -31.69 27.92 -41.38
CA THR A 18 -32.11 27.86 -42.78
C THR A 18 -33.60 27.54 -42.92
N LEU A 19 -34.13 26.59 -42.15
CA LEU A 19 -35.56 26.24 -42.18
C LEU A 19 -36.48 27.36 -41.65
N LEU A 20 -36.02 28.15 -40.67
CA LEU A 20 -36.75 29.32 -40.17
C LEU A 20 -36.75 30.50 -41.17
N ALA A 21 -35.75 30.56 -42.06
CA ALA A 21 -35.63 31.59 -43.09
C ALA A 21 -36.42 31.26 -44.38
N MET A 22 -36.95 30.05 -44.53
CA MET A 22 -37.77 29.65 -45.69
C MET A 22 -39.27 29.86 -45.41
N GLU A 23 -39.97 30.47 -46.37
CA GLU A 23 -41.38 30.89 -46.26
C GLU A 23 -42.35 29.71 -46.25
N ASP A 24 -42.04 28.64 -46.98
CA ASP A 24 -42.74 27.35 -46.95
C ASP A 24 -42.11 26.42 -45.90
N ARG A 25 -42.65 26.45 -44.69
CA ARG A 25 -42.24 25.57 -43.60
C ARG A 25 -42.64 24.14 -43.96
N GLY A 26 -41.71 23.34 -44.49
CA GLY A 26 -41.93 21.91 -44.72
C GLY A 26 -42.60 21.24 -43.51
N TYR A 27 -43.55 20.33 -43.77
CA TYR A 27 -44.31 19.64 -42.73
C TYR A 27 -43.96 18.15 -42.69
N VAL A 28 -44.01 17.57 -41.50
CA VAL A 28 -43.84 16.14 -41.27
C VAL A 28 -45.20 15.61 -40.88
N LEU A 29 -45.74 14.71 -41.69
CA LEU A 29 -47.01 14.03 -41.45
C LEU A 29 -46.71 12.59 -41.08
N ILE A 30 -47.05 12.22 -39.84
CA ILE A 30 -46.91 10.85 -39.35
C ILE A 30 -48.31 10.30 -39.15
N ASN A 31 -48.65 9.27 -39.94
CA ASN A 31 -49.89 8.51 -39.78
C ASN A 31 -49.60 7.21 -39.06
N VAL A 32 -50.15 7.04 -37.86
CA VAL A 32 -50.08 5.78 -37.11
C VAL A 32 -51.49 5.38 -36.72
N ARG A 33 -51.96 4.25 -37.26
CA ARG A 33 -53.28 3.65 -36.94
C ARG A 33 -54.45 4.66 -37.03
N GLY A 34 -54.45 5.50 -38.05
CA GLY A 34 -55.52 6.48 -38.28
C GLY A 34 -55.36 7.80 -37.53
N TYR A 35 -54.36 7.93 -36.64
CA TYR A 35 -53.98 9.22 -36.06
C TYR A 35 -52.95 9.89 -36.95
N THR A 36 -53.30 11.06 -37.47
CA THR A 36 -52.42 11.90 -38.26
C THR A 36 -51.93 13.04 -37.39
N VAL A 37 -50.63 13.09 -37.14
CA VAL A 37 -49.99 14.22 -36.45
C VAL A 37 -49.24 15.02 -37.49
N GLU A 38 -49.70 16.25 -37.71
CA GLU A 38 -49.03 17.24 -38.55
C GLU A 38 -48.18 18.14 -37.65
N SER A 39 -46.87 18.12 -37.86
CA SER A 39 -45.94 18.99 -37.14
C SER A 39 -44.97 19.64 -38.10
N SER A 40 -44.50 20.84 -37.76
CA SER A 40 -43.44 21.50 -38.52
C SER A 40 -42.15 20.67 -38.48
N LEU A 41 -41.44 20.63 -39.61
CA LEU A 41 -40.14 19.98 -39.75
C LEU A 41 -39.09 20.60 -38.79
N VAL A 42 -39.24 21.88 -38.47
CA VAL A 42 -38.46 22.58 -37.45
C VAL A 42 -38.64 21.94 -36.07
N THR A 43 -39.88 21.67 -35.65
CA THR A 43 -40.19 21.05 -34.36
C THR A 43 -39.58 19.66 -34.25
N TRP A 44 -39.64 18.87 -35.33
CA TRP A 44 -39.02 17.55 -35.40
C TRP A 44 -37.49 17.62 -35.31
N LEU A 45 -36.86 18.56 -36.01
CA LEU A 45 -35.42 18.76 -35.97
C LEU A 45 -34.93 19.16 -34.57
N VAL A 46 -35.66 20.08 -33.91
CA VAL A 46 -35.36 20.48 -32.52
C VAL A 46 -35.52 19.30 -31.56
N LEU A 47 -36.60 18.53 -31.67
CA LEU A 47 -36.83 17.35 -30.83
C LEU A 47 -35.74 16.29 -31.02
N LEU A 48 -35.36 15.99 -32.25
CA LEU A 48 -34.28 15.04 -32.55
C LEU A 48 -32.94 15.51 -31.99
N THR A 49 -32.64 16.81 -32.14
CA THR A 49 -31.41 17.40 -31.61
C THR A 49 -31.39 17.31 -30.08
N LEU A 50 -32.50 17.67 -29.44
CA LEU A 50 -32.64 17.60 -27.98
C LEU A 50 -32.52 16.15 -27.48
N ALA A 51 -33.18 15.20 -28.14
CA ALA A 51 -33.12 13.77 -27.81
C ALA A 51 -31.70 13.22 -27.96
N PHE A 52 -30.97 13.61 -29.02
CA PHE A 52 -29.58 13.21 -29.23
C PHE A 52 -28.67 13.77 -28.13
N VAL A 53 -28.82 15.06 -27.79
CA VAL A 53 -28.07 15.70 -26.69
C VAL A 53 -28.37 15.00 -25.36
N ALA A 54 -29.64 14.78 -25.04
CA ALA A 54 -30.07 14.10 -23.82
C ALA A 54 -29.51 12.67 -23.73
N LEU A 55 -29.56 11.91 -24.81
CA LEU A 55 -29.01 10.55 -24.89
C LEU A 55 -27.48 10.56 -24.68
N HIS A 56 -26.77 11.49 -25.32
CA HIS A 56 -25.33 11.64 -25.16
C HIS A 56 -24.93 11.94 -23.71
N PHE A 57 -25.61 12.91 -23.07
CA PHE A 57 -25.35 13.25 -21.68
C PHE A 57 -25.71 12.10 -20.74
N SER A 58 -26.80 11.37 -21.01
CA SER A 58 -27.20 10.20 -20.22
C SER A 58 -26.16 9.07 -20.30
N LEU A 59 -25.68 8.74 -21.50
CA LEU A 59 -24.60 7.76 -21.71
C LEU A 59 -23.30 8.19 -21.03
N ARG A 60 -22.96 9.48 -21.09
CA ARG A 60 -21.78 10.02 -20.41
C ARG A 60 -21.92 9.99 -18.89
N PHE A 61 -23.10 10.28 -18.36
CA PHE A 61 -23.38 10.21 -16.93
C PHE A 61 -23.28 8.76 -16.43
N LEU A 62 -23.87 7.82 -17.16
CA LEU A 62 -23.73 6.38 -16.87
C LEU A 62 -22.27 5.93 -16.90
N THR A 63 -21.54 6.27 -17.95
CA THR A 63 -20.12 5.88 -18.06
C THR A 63 -19.27 6.53 -16.98
N ASN A 64 -19.45 7.82 -16.64
CA ASN A 64 -18.75 8.45 -15.54
C ASN A 64 -19.08 7.80 -14.18
N LEU A 65 -20.32 7.39 -13.94
CA LEU A 65 -20.73 6.73 -12.71
C LEU A 65 -20.10 5.32 -12.59
N PHE A 66 -19.95 4.61 -13.70
CA PHE A 66 -19.33 3.28 -13.75
C PHE A 66 -17.79 3.28 -13.92
N TYR A 67 -17.17 4.39 -14.35
CA TYR A 67 -15.71 4.53 -14.55
C TYR A 67 -14.96 5.20 -13.37
N VAL A 68 -15.56 5.31 -12.18
CA VAL A 68 -14.85 5.62 -10.91
C VAL A 68 -14.22 4.39 -10.16
N PRO A 69 -13.89 3.21 -10.74
CA PRO A 69 -13.35 2.12 -9.93
C PRO A 69 -11.82 2.15 -9.78
N LYS A 70 -11.07 2.80 -10.69
CA LYS A 70 -9.59 2.71 -10.68
C LYS A 70 -8.93 3.63 -9.65
N GLY A 71 -9.37 4.88 -9.53
CA GLY A 71 -8.85 5.81 -8.52
C GLY A 71 -9.22 5.40 -7.08
N MET A 72 -10.42 4.84 -6.90
CA MET A 72 -10.89 4.44 -5.57
C MET A 72 -10.13 3.21 -5.02
N LYS A 73 -9.75 2.25 -5.88
CA LYS A 73 -8.94 1.11 -5.46
C LYS A 73 -7.55 1.55 -4.97
N LEU A 74 -6.86 2.37 -5.76
CA LEU A 74 -5.53 2.91 -5.39
C LEU A 74 -5.59 3.77 -4.12
N TRP A 75 -6.60 4.62 -3.99
CA TRP A 75 -6.81 5.42 -2.78
C TRP A 75 -7.10 4.55 -1.55
N ARG A 76 -7.92 3.50 -1.69
CA ARG A 76 -8.19 2.54 -0.60
C ARG A 76 -6.92 1.80 -0.18
N GLU A 77 -6.12 1.32 -1.14
CA GLU A 77 -4.84 0.65 -0.87
C GLU A 77 -3.85 1.59 -0.18
N GLN A 78 -3.74 2.84 -0.64
CA GLN A 78 -2.88 3.83 -0.02
C GLN A 78 -3.32 4.15 1.41
N ARG A 79 -4.63 4.30 1.65
CA ARG A 79 -5.18 4.52 2.98
C ARG A 79 -4.94 3.32 3.91
N ARG A 80 -5.05 2.09 3.41
CA ARG A 80 -4.72 0.88 4.19
C ARG A 80 -3.25 0.84 4.59
N ARG A 81 -2.34 1.12 3.65
CA ARG A 81 -0.89 1.22 3.91
C ARG A 81 -0.55 2.30 4.94
N GLN A 82 -1.21 3.46 4.85
CA GLN A 82 -1.04 4.53 5.83
C GLN A 82 -1.48 4.09 7.24
N ARG A 83 -2.62 3.40 7.36
CA ARG A 83 -3.08 2.85 8.63
C ARG A 83 -2.14 1.80 9.21
N ALA A 84 -1.58 0.93 8.36
CA ALA A 84 -0.60 -0.06 8.80
C ALA A 84 0.69 0.59 9.32
N ASN A 85 1.20 1.61 8.62
CA ASN A 85 2.35 2.38 9.10
C ASN A 85 2.06 3.12 10.40
N GLN A 86 0.87 3.72 10.53
CA GLN A 86 0.50 4.42 11.76
C GLN A 86 0.38 3.45 12.94
N ALA A 87 -0.19 2.26 12.74
CA ALA A 87 -0.22 1.23 13.77
C ALA A 87 1.18 0.74 14.19
N LEU A 88 2.12 0.65 13.25
CA LEU A 88 3.52 0.36 13.59
C LEU A 88 4.11 1.46 14.49
N LEU A 89 3.93 2.74 14.13
CA LEU A 89 4.42 3.87 14.91
C LEU A 89 3.80 3.90 16.31
N ASP A 90 2.48 3.76 16.40
CA ASP A 90 1.75 3.73 17.67
C ASP A 90 2.22 2.56 18.55
N GLY A 91 2.52 1.41 17.94
CA GLY A 91 3.09 0.26 18.63
C GLY A 91 4.50 0.52 19.15
N LEU A 92 5.36 1.19 18.37
CA LEU A 92 6.70 1.58 18.81
C LEU A 92 6.66 2.61 19.94
N VAL A 93 5.71 3.54 19.94
CA VAL A 93 5.48 4.46 21.06
C VAL A 93 5.13 3.68 22.33
N LYS A 94 4.19 2.74 22.25
CA LYS A 94 3.83 1.87 23.38
C LYS A 94 5.01 1.03 23.88
N MET A 95 5.92 0.60 23.00
CA MET A 95 7.16 -0.08 23.42
C MET A 95 8.04 0.86 24.25
N ALA A 96 8.17 2.13 23.84
CA ALA A 96 8.94 3.12 24.59
C ALA A 96 8.31 3.45 25.96
N GLU A 97 6.99 3.33 26.07
CA GLU A 97 6.24 3.46 27.33
C GLU A 97 6.33 2.20 28.21
N GLY A 98 6.90 1.10 27.72
CA GLY A 98 6.96 -0.19 28.41
C GLY A 98 5.66 -1.00 28.35
N ASP A 99 4.66 -0.57 27.59
CA ASP A 99 3.41 -1.32 27.38
C ASP A 99 3.60 -2.37 26.27
N TRP A 100 4.34 -3.43 26.60
CA TRP A 100 4.68 -4.50 25.68
C TRP A 100 3.46 -5.25 25.13
N ARG A 101 2.39 -5.36 25.94
CA ARG A 101 1.18 -6.08 25.55
C ARG A 101 0.43 -5.35 24.45
N HIS A 102 0.20 -4.05 24.61
CA HIS A 102 -0.48 -3.26 23.58
C HIS A 102 0.45 -2.97 22.41
N ALA A 103 1.74 -2.77 22.65
CA ALA A 103 2.74 -2.63 21.59
C ALA A 103 2.69 -3.82 20.61
N ARG A 104 2.80 -5.05 21.13
CA ARG A 104 2.73 -6.28 20.30
C ARG A 104 1.47 -6.34 19.45
N LYS A 105 0.33 -5.97 20.03
CA LYS A 105 -0.96 -5.95 19.33
C LYS A 105 -0.98 -4.89 18.22
N GLU A 106 -0.46 -3.69 18.49
CA GLU A 106 -0.50 -2.58 17.54
C GLU A 106 0.48 -2.78 16.38
N VAL A 107 1.70 -3.24 16.64
CA VAL A 107 2.68 -3.50 15.56
C VAL A 107 2.25 -4.63 14.63
N LEU A 108 1.42 -5.58 15.08
CA LEU A 108 0.87 -6.63 14.22
C LEU A 108 -0.46 -6.24 13.55
N LYS A 109 -1.05 -5.11 13.94
CA LYS A 109 -2.30 -4.64 13.38
C LYS A 109 -2.09 -4.19 11.94
N HIS A 110 -2.96 -4.65 11.04
CA HIS A 110 -2.88 -4.36 9.60
C HIS A 110 -1.55 -4.77 8.95
N ILE A 111 -0.84 -5.76 9.50
CA ILE A 111 0.46 -6.20 8.98
C ILE A 111 0.43 -6.65 7.51
N SER A 112 -0.70 -7.20 7.05
CA SER A 112 -0.91 -7.58 5.65
C SER A 112 -0.80 -6.41 4.67
N ASP A 113 -1.06 -5.18 5.14
CA ASP A 113 -0.97 -3.95 4.37
C ASP A 113 0.32 -3.15 4.68
N SER A 114 1.20 -3.67 5.55
CA SER A 114 2.44 -2.99 5.96
C SER A 114 3.46 -2.95 4.83
N ARG A 115 4.21 -1.84 4.73
CA ARG A 115 5.34 -1.71 3.82
C ARG A 115 6.63 -2.31 4.37
N ALA A 116 6.69 -2.58 5.67
CA ALA A 116 7.87 -3.13 6.33
C ALA A 116 7.52 -4.30 7.28
N PRO A 117 6.92 -5.41 6.79
CA PRO A 117 6.50 -6.53 7.65
C PRO A 117 7.63 -7.09 8.53
N MET A 118 8.87 -7.09 8.02
CA MET A 118 10.06 -7.48 8.79
C MET A 118 10.20 -6.67 10.08
N LEU A 119 10.05 -5.34 10.02
CA LEU A 119 10.15 -4.47 11.21
C LEU A 119 8.98 -4.71 12.18
N ASN A 120 7.76 -4.89 11.65
CA ASN A 120 6.60 -5.23 12.48
C ASN A 120 6.84 -6.52 13.29
N TYR A 121 7.38 -7.56 12.64
CA TYR A 121 7.69 -8.82 13.32
C TYR A 121 8.87 -8.73 14.29
N LEU A 122 9.92 -7.95 13.99
CA LEU A 122 11.00 -7.71 14.95
C LEU A 122 10.52 -6.96 16.20
N ALA A 123 9.65 -5.96 16.03
CA ALA A 123 9.02 -5.26 17.14
C ALA A 123 8.14 -6.21 17.97
N ALA A 124 7.36 -7.07 17.31
CA ALA A 124 6.55 -8.09 17.98
C ALA A 124 7.40 -9.14 18.72
N ALA A 125 8.55 -9.53 18.18
CA ALA A 125 9.49 -10.44 18.82
C ALA A 125 10.07 -9.82 20.10
N ARG A 126 10.53 -8.56 20.03
CA ARG A 126 11.02 -7.81 21.19
C ARG A 126 9.94 -7.67 22.27
N ALA A 127 8.74 -7.22 21.88
CA ALA A 127 7.63 -7.12 22.83
C ALA A 127 7.25 -8.48 23.44
N SER A 128 7.36 -9.59 22.69
CA SER A 128 7.11 -10.93 23.24
C SER A 128 8.20 -11.39 24.19
N HIS A 129 9.46 -11.04 23.93
CA HIS A 129 10.57 -11.31 24.84
C HIS A 129 10.37 -10.65 26.21
N GLU A 130 10.00 -9.37 26.23
CA GLU A 130 9.73 -8.62 27.47
C GLU A 130 8.50 -9.15 28.22
N LEU A 131 7.56 -9.76 27.50
CA LEU A 131 6.41 -10.46 28.08
C LEU A 131 6.75 -11.89 28.55
N ASN A 132 8.01 -12.32 28.45
CA ASN A 132 8.47 -13.69 28.71
C ASN A 132 7.78 -14.76 27.86
N ASP A 133 7.28 -14.39 26.68
CA ASP A 133 6.60 -15.26 25.72
C ASP A 133 7.58 -15.66 24.61
N TYR A 134 8.48 -16.59 24.95
CA TYR A 134 9.60 -16.98 24.09
C TYR A 134 9.16 -17.81 22.87
N ASP A 135 8.08 -18.57 22.98
CA ASP A 135 7.50 -19.29 21.85
C ASP A 135 7.03 -18.32 20.75
N GLN A 136 6.35 -17.24 21.13
CA GLN A 136 5.92 -16.24 20.17
C GLN A 136 7.08 -15.38 19.68
N ARG A 137 8.06 -15.08 20.54
CA ARG A 137 9.31 -14.42 20.13
C ARG A 137 9.95 -15.17 18.96
N ASP A 138 10.16 -16.47 19.10
CA ASP A 138 10.86 -17.28 18.10
C ASP A 138 10.05 -17.43 16.81
N ARG A 139 8.73 -17.53 16.93
CA ARG A 139 7.82 -17.48 15.77
C ARG A 139 7.93 -16.15 15.01
N TYR A 140 7.93 -15.03 15.72
CA TYR A 140 8.05 -13.71 15.07
C TYR A 140 9.44 -13.48 14.48
N LEU A 141 10.52 -13.96 15.10
CA LEU A 141 11.86 -13.93 14.51
C LEU A 141 11.92 -14.73 13.20
N LYS A 142 11.29 -15.90 13.16
CA LYS A 142 11.18 -16.70 11.93
C LYS A 142 10.39 -15.97 10.84
N LEU A 143 9.26 -15.37 11.19
CA LEU A 143 8.44 -14.58 10.25
C LEU A 143 9.21 -13.34 9.75
N ALA A 144 9.96 -12.66 10.61
CA ALA A 144 10.82 -11.55 10.22
C ALA A 144 11.86 -12.00 9.19
N GLY A 145 12.50 -13.15 9.41
CA GLY A 145 13.46 -13.75 8.48
C GLY A 145 12.88 -14.10 7.10
N GLN A 146 11.60 -14.47 7.03
CA GLN A 146 10.91 -14.73 5.75
C GLN A 146 10.67 -13.46 4.93
N HIS A 147 10.59 -12.30 5.59
CA HIS A 147 10.40 -11.00 4.95
C HIS A 147 11.70 -10.19 4.82
N ALA A 148 12.82 -10.74 5.29
CA ALA A 148 14.12 -10.12 5.23
C ALA A 148 14.79 -10.37 3.87
N SER A 149 15.69 -9.47 3.47
CA SER A 149 16.57 -9.73 2.34
C SER A 149 17.63 -10.78 2.70
N ALA A 150 18.17 -11.51 1.71
CA ALA A 150 19.17 -12.56 1.97
C ALA A 150 20.42 -12.06 2.73
N ASN A 151 20.76 -10.77 2.59
CA ASN A 151 21.91 -10.14 3.25
C ASN A 151 21.51 -9.31 4.50
N ASP A 152 20.27 -9.43 4.97
CA ASP A 152 19.82 -8.67 6.12
C ASP A 152 20.47 -9.18 7.41
N VAL A 153 21.17 -8.28 8.08
CA VAL A 153 21.84 -8.54 9.37
C VAL A 153 20.88 -8.36 10.55
N GLY A 154 19.82 -7.57 10.38
CA GLY A 154 18.97 -7.08 11.46
C GLY A 154 18.26 -8.20 12.21
N VAL A 155 17.75 -9.21 11.52
CA VAL A 155 17.03 -10.33 12.16
C VAL A 155 17.94 -11.15 13.07
N LYS A 156 19.09 -11.60 12.56
CA LYS A 156 20.04 -12.41 13.33
C LYS A 156 20.72 -11.61 14.45
N LEU A 157 20.99 -10.33 14.23
CA LEU A 157 21.52 -9.46 15.27
C LEU A 157 20.50 -9.28 16.40
N THR A 158 19.24 -9.03 16.08
CA THR A 158 18.15 -8.94 17.07
C THR A 158 17.98 -10.26 17.82
N GLN A 159 18.05 -11.40 17.11
CA GLN A 159 18.01 -12.72 17.75
C GLN A 159 19.14 -12.89 18.77
N ALA A 160 20.38 -12.53 18.41
CA ALA A 160 21.52 -12.59 19.31
C ALA A 160 21.34 -11.65 20.53
N GLU A 161 20.87 -10.42 20.33
CA GLU A 161 20.55 -9.48 21.43
C GLU A 161 19.55 -10.08 22.42
N LEU A 162 18.48 -10.70 21.90
CA LEU A 162 17.43 -11.33 22.72
C LEU A 162 17.92 -12.61 23.43
N GLN A 163 18.87 -13.34 22.85
CA GLN A 163 19.52 -14.49 23.50
C GLN A 163 20.44 -14.03 24.63
N LEU A 164 21.21 -12.97 24.41
CA LEU A 164 22.08 -12.38 25.43
C LEU A 164 21.27 -11.85 26.62
N GLY A 165 20.12 -11.19 26.37
CA GLY A 165 19.19 -10.76 27.42
C GLY A 165 18.64 -11.89 28.28
N GLN A 166 18.70 -13.13 27.79
CA GLN A 166 18.31 -14.34 28.53
C GLN A 166 19.47 -15.18 29.05
N HIS A 167 20.70 -14.65 29.05
CA HIS A 167 21.91 -15.38 29.44
C HIS A 167 22.19 -16.64 28.60
N GLN A 168 21.63 -16.73 27.38
CA GLN A 168 21.86 -17.84 26.45
C GLN A 168 23.14 -17.59 25.63
N GLN A 169 24.27 -17.47 26.32
CA GLN A 169 25.55 -17.02 25.76
C GLN A 169 26.06 -17.92 24.62
N GLU A 170 25.96 -19.24 24.77
CA GLU A 170 26.40 -20.19 23.72
C GLU A 170 25.59 -20.04 22.42
N GLN A 171 24.27 -19.87 22.55
CA GLN A 171 23.36 -19.71 21.41
C GLN A 171 23.57 -18.35 20.72
N ALA A 172 23.80 -17.31 21.51
CA ALA A 172 24.17 -15.99 21.01
C ALA A 172 25.52 -16.05 20.26
N LEU A 173 26.51 -16.77 20.80
CA LEU A 173 27.81 -16.94 20.16
C LEU A 173 27.69 -17.63 18.81
N ALA A 174 26.93 -18.73 18.73
CA ALA A 174 26.69 -19.44 17.47
C ALA A 174 26.00 -18.54 16.43
N THR A 175 25.00 -17.76 16.85
CA THR A 175 24.28 -16.80 15.99
C THR A 175 25.21 -15.70 15.48
N LEU A 176 26.00 -15.09 16.36
CA LEU A 176 26.94 -14.02 16.03
C LEU A 176 28.09 -14.50 15.15
N ARG A 177 28.65 -15.70 15.37
CA ARG A 177 29.67 -16.29 14.49
C ARG A 177 29.14 -16.55 13.09
N THR A 178 27.93 -17.09 12.98
CA THR A 178 27.27 -17.28 11.67
C THR A 178 27.11 -15.93 10.95
N LEU A 179 26.79 -14.88 11.70
CA LEU A 179 26.63 -13.54 11.15
C LEU A 179 27.98 -12.93 10.73
N GLN A 180 29.04 -13.12 11.52
CA GLN A 180 30.40 -12.70 11.17
C GLN A 180 30.89 -13.35 9.87
N LEU A 181 30.56 -14.61 9.61
CA LEU A 181 30.89 -15.27 8.33
C LEU A 181 30.18 -14.64 7.13
N VAL A 182 28.93 -14.20 7.31
CA VAL A 182 28.14 -13.58 6.24
C VAL A 182 28.53 -12.12 6.03
N ASN A 183 28.82 -11.39 7.10
CA ASN A 183 29.19 -9.97 7.04
C ASN A 183 30.35 -9.65 8.00
N PRO A 184 31.60 -9.92 7.60
CA PRO A 184 32.76 -9.85 8.48
C PRO A 184 33.10 -8.45 9.01
N GLN A 185 32.65 -7.39 8.33
CA GLN A 185 32.97 -6.00 8.67
C GLN A 185 31.85 -5.28 9.43
N HIS A 186 30.78 -5.97 9.82
CA HIS A 186 29.67 -5.33 10.51
C HIS A 186 30.07 -4.93 11.94
N ARG A 187 30.38 -3.64 12.13
CA ARG A 187 30.93 -3.07 13.38
C ARG A 187 30.16 -3.47 14.65
N THR A 188 28.83 -3.42 14.62
CA THR A 188 28.01 -3.80 15.80
C THR A 188 28.20 -5.26 16.17
N VAL A 189 28.34 -6.15 15.18
CA VAL A 189 28.46 -7.59 15.41
C VAL A 189 29.82 -7.87 16.06
N LEU A 190 30.89 -7.30 15.51
CA LEU A 190 32.22 -7.42 16.10
C LEU A 190 32.27 -6.91 17.53
N LYS A 191 31.63 -5.76 17.82
CA LYS A 191 31.55 -5.19 19.16
C LYS A 191 30.80 -6.11 20.13
N THR A 192 29.63 -6.63 19.74
CA THR A 192 28.84 -7.53 20.57
C THR A 192 29.56 -8.86 20.80
N LEU A 193 30.22 -9.38 19.78
CA LEU A 193 30.98 -10.64 19.84
C LEU A 193 32.23 -10.49 20.73
N ALA A 194 32.91 -9.34 20.67
CA ALA A 194 34.02 -9.04 21.58
C ALA A 194 33.58 -8.94 23.04
N GLY A 195 32.45 -8.28 23.30
CA GLY A 195 31.83 -8.25 24.63
C GLY A 195 31.51 -9.66 25.14
N LEU A 196 30.94 -10.49 24.29
CA LEU A 196 30.63 -11.88 24.64
C LEU A 196 31.87 -12.71 24.94
N TYR A 197 32.98 -12.55 24.18
CA TYR A 197 34.24 -13.23 24.50
C TYR A 197 34.86 -12.76 25.81
N LEU A 198 34.73 -11.47 26.14
CA LEU A 198 35.15 -10.95 27.45
C LEU A 198 34.35 -11.59 28.58
N ASP A 199 33.02 -11.66 28.43
CA ASP A 199 32.13 -12.25 29.44
C ASP A 199 32.37 -13.75 29.63
N LEU A 200 32.74 -14.46 28.55
CA LEU A 200 33.05 -15.90 28.56
C LEU A 200 34.50 -16.21 28.95
N GLY A 201 35.38 -15.20 29.07
CA GLY A 201 36.81 -15.38 29.34
C GLY A 201 37.59 -16.03 28.18
N ASP A 202 37.09 -15.95 26.95
CA ASP A 202 37.71 -16.51 25.75
C ASP A 202 38.73 -15.54 25.14
N TRP A 203 39.87 -15.41 25.82
CA TRP A 203 40.94 -14.49 25.45
C TRP A 203 41.58 -14.81 24.10
N SER A 204 41.63 -16.09 23.72
CA SER A 204 42.15 -16.55 22.43
C SER A 204 41.39 -15.91 21.26
N ASN A 205 40.07 -16.14 21.20
CA ASN A 205 39.26 -15.65 20.10
C ASN A 205 39.12 -14.12 20.13
N LEU A 206 39.25 -13.50 21.30
CA LEU A 206 39.28 -12.04 21.41
C LEU A 206 40.53 -11.44 20.76
N ILE A 207 41.72 -11.96 21.06
CA ILE A 207 43.00 -11.48 20.51
C ILE A 207 42.99 -11.58 18.98
N ASP A 208 42.53 -12.70 18.45
CA ASP A 208 42.44 -12.94 17.01
C ASP A 208 41.49 -11.95 16.30
N MET A 209 40.53 -11.38 17.02
CA MET A 209 39.54 -10.44 16.48
C MET A 209 39.95 -8.97 16.58
N ILE A 210 40.96 -8.61 17.38
CA ILE A 210 41.47 -7.23 17.53
C ILE A 210 41.82 -6.57 16.19
N PRO A 211 42.50 -7.23 15.24
CA PRO A 211 42.82 -6.63 13.94
C PRO A 211 41.58 -6.22 13.13
N GLN A 212 40.46 -6.94 13.32
CA GLN A 212 39.19 -6.69 12.63
C GLN A 212 38.42 -5.53 13.28
N LEU A 213 38.55 -5.34 14.60
CA LEU A 213 37.93 -4.24 15.36
C LEU A 213 38.59 -2.87 15.13
N ARG A 214 39.85 -2.85 14.67
CA ARG A 214 40.64 -1.61 14.49
C ARG A 214 40.43 -0.93 13.13
N ARG A 215 39.75 -1.60 12.19
CA ARG A 215 39.39 -1.05 10.88
C ARG A 215 38.04 -0.36 10.94
#